data_AF-A0A3C0QCU2-F1
#
_entry.id   AF-A0A3C0QCU2-F1
#
_cell.length_a   1.000
_cell.length_b   1.000
_cell.length_c   1.000
_cell.angle_alpha   90.00
_cell.angle_beta   90.00
_cell.angle_gamma   90.00
#
_symmetry.space_group_name_H-M   'P 1'
#
loop_
_entity.id
_entity.type
_entity.pdbx_description
1 polymer ?
#
loop_
_entity_poly.entity_id
_entity_poly.type
_entity_poly.pdbx_seq_one_letter_code
_entity_poly.pdbx_strand_id
1 'polypeptide(L)'
;MTGRPKTAAAYVRLVEQALDELDDILEASSYDFDEIESNQGFVEVLKKELTGMRESMQDGSYQFGRNDLPLMRIVKRHSEQDLPCIRLFYTINETHRQGLDASGG
;
A
#
# COMPACT_ATOMS: atom_id res chain seq x y z
N MET A 1 8.69 -15.11 4.57
CA MET A 1 7.32 -15.41 5.04
C MET A 1 6.85 -14.19 5.81
N THR A 2 6.03 -13.33 5.21
CA THR A 2 5.48 -12.18 5.93
C THR A 2 3.97 -12.39 5.97
N GLY A 3 3.50 -13.03 7.04
CA GLY A 3 2.07 -13.21 7.28
C GLY A 3 1.40 -11.86 7.52
N ARG A 4 0.06 -11.85 7.49
CA ARG A 4 -0.73 -10.68 7.85
C ARG A 4 -0.32 -10.14 9.23
N PRO A 5 -0.38 -8.81 9.45
CA PRO A 5 -0.06 -8.21 10.73
C PRO A 5 -1.01 -8.68 11.83
N LYS A 6 -0.42 -8.99 12.99
CA LYS A 6 -1.13 -9.46 14.19
C LYS A 6 -1.68 -8.32 15.05
N THR A 7 -1.16 -7.11 14.88
CA THR A 7 -1.50 -5.94 15.69
C THR A 7 -1.76 -4.73 14.81
N ALA A 8 -2.55 -3.77 15.31
CA ALA A 8 -2.78 -2.51 14.62
C ALA A 8 -1.47 -1.76 14.35
N ALA A 9 -0.52 -1.78 15.30
CA ALA A 9 0.80 -1.21 15.12
C ALA A 9 1.60 -1.89 13.99
N ALA A 10 1.55 -3.22 13.90
CA ALA A 10 2.19 -3.94 12.79
C ALA A 10 1.53 -3.63 11.44
N TYR A 11 0.22 -3.38 11.44
CA TYR A 11 -0.49 -2.99 10.23
C TYR A 11 -0.15 -1.57 9.78
N VAL A 12 -0.07 -0.63 10.73
CA VAL A 12 0.43 0.72 10.49
C VAL A 12 1.83 0.68 9.89
N ARG A 13 2.73 -0.14 10.47
CA ARG A 13 4.09 -0.32 9.95
C ARG A 13 4.12 -0.87 8.52
N LEU A 14 3.20 -1.78 8.18
CA LEU A 14 3.07 -2.31 6.83
C LEU A 14 2.63 -1.24 5.83
N VAL A 15 1.71 -0.36 6.23
CA VAL A 15 1.28 0.78 5.43
C VAL A 15 2.43 1.79 5.25
N GLU A 16 3.18 2.08 6.32
CA GLU A 16 4.37 2.95 6.26
C GLU A 16 5.43 2.36 5.33
N GLN A 17 5.71 1.06 5.41
CA GLN A 17 6.66 0.40 4.50
C GLN A 17 6.26 0.55 3.03
N ALA A 18 4.98 0.40 2.71
CA ALA A 18 4.50 0.59 1.34
C ALA A 18 4.58 2.06 0.89
N LEU A 19 4.45 3.03 1.79
CA LEU A 19 4.67 4.44 1.49
C LEU A 19 6.14 4.74 1.20
N ASP A 20 7.08 4.21 2.00
CA ASP A 20 8.52 4.33 1.76
C ASP A 20 8.91 3.73 0.39
N GLU A 21 8.40 2.54 0.05
CA GLU A 21 8.73 1.93 -1.26
C GLU A 21 8.15 2.72 -2.45
N LEU A 22 6.98 3.34 -2.29
CA LEU A 22 6.45 4.25 -3.32
C LEU A 22 7.30 5.52 -3.47
N ASP A 23 7.88 6.02 -2.37
CA ASP A 23 8.79 7.17 -2.39
C ASP A 23 10.05 6.83 -3.17
N ASP A 24 10.67 5.70 -2.86
CA ASP A 24 11.88 5.21 -3.55
C ASP A 24 11.66 5.04 -5.07
N ILE A 25 10.48 4.53 -5.48
CA ILE A 25 10.10 4.44 -6.89
C ILE A 25 10.00 5.83 -7.56
N LEU A 26 9.38 6.81 -6.89
CA LEU A 26 9.24 8.17 -7.40
C LEU A 26 10.59 8.88 -7.48
N GLU A 27 11.43 8.72 -6.46
CA GLU A 27 12.78 9.27 -6.43
C GLU A 27 13.64 8.67 -7.54
N ALA A 28 13.64 7.35 -7.72
CA ALA A 28 14.38 6.67 -8.77
C ALA A 28 13.95 7.09 -10.17
N SER A 29 12.64 7.32 -10.38
CA SER A 29 12.10 7.75 -11.68
C SER A 29 12.26 9.25 -11.95
N SER A 30 12.40 10.10 -10.93
CA SER A 30 12.70 11.53 -11.10
C SER A 30 14.08 11.80 -11.72
N TYR A 31 14.95 10.80 -11.80
CA TYR A 31 16.27 10.91 -12.46
C TYR A 31 16.22 10.64 -13.98
N ASP A 32 15.11 10.12 -14.52
CA ASP A 32 14.95 9.76 -15.93
C ASP A 32 13.88 10.67 -16.58
N PHE A 33 14.31 11.84 -17.05
CA PHE A 33 13.44 12.93 -17.49
C PHE A 33 12.66 12.70 -18.80
N ASP A 34 12.81 11.55 -19.47
CA ASP A 34 12.34 11.35 -20.86
C ASP A 34 11.04 10.53 -20.99
N GLU A 35 10.60 9.76 -19.97
CA GLU A 35 9.38 8.91 -20.01
C GLU A 35 8.33 9.19 -18.89
N ILE A 36 8.39 10.40 -18.31
CA ILE A 36 7.75 10.74 -17.03
C ILE A 36 6.20 10.72 -17.02
N GLU A 37 5.51 10.94 -18.13
CA GLU A 37 4.06 11.25 -18.05
C GLU A 37 3.11 10.05 -17.89
N SER A 38 3.48 8.82 -18.24
CA SER A 38 2.52 7.69 -18.20
C SER A 38 2.72 6.68 -17.06
N ASN A 39 3.94 6.51 -16.54
CA ASN A 39 4.20 5.49 -15.51
C ASN A 39 4.23 6.04 -14.07
N GLN A 40 4.50 7.33 -13.85
CA GLN A 40 4.52 7.90 -12.50
C GLN A 40 3.12 8.20 -11.93
N GLY A 41 2.15 8.53 -12.79
CA GLY A 41 0.85 9.01 -12.34
C GLY A 41 0.07 7.99 -11.48
N PHE A 42 0.25 6.69 -11.71
CA PHE A 42 -0.41 5.68 -10.87
C PHE A 42 0.27 5.53 -9.51
N VAL A 43 1.60 5.65 -9.43
CA VAL A 43 2.39 5.56 -8.19
C VAL A 43 2.03 6.70 -7.25
N GLU A 44 1.92 7.92 -7.78
CA GLU A 44 1.46 9.09 -7.01
C GLU A 44 0.03 8.92 -6.48
N VAL A 45 -0.88 8.37 -7.30
CA VAL A 45 -2.25 8.07 -6.87
C VAL A 45 -2.27 7.01 -5.77
N LEU A 46 -1.48 5.94 -5.91
CA LEU A 46 -1.34 4.92 -4.86
C LEU A 46 -0.81 5.54 -3.56
N LYS A 47 0.21 6.40 -3.65
CA LYS A 47 0.79 7.09 -2.49
C LYS A 47 -0.26 7.94 -1.79
N LYS A 48 -1.01 8.75 -2.54
CA LYS A 48 -2.08 9.61 -2.00
C LYS A 48 -3.16 8.81 -1.27
N GLU A 49 -3.68 7.74 -1.89
CA GLU A 49 -4.71 6.90 -1.27
C GLU A 49 -4.18 6.22 0.01
N LEU A 50 -2.93 5.77 -0.02
CA LEU A 50 -2.30 5.09 1.11
C LEU A 50 -1.95 6.07 2.26
N THR A 51 -1.56 7.31 1.95
CA THR A 51 -1.39 8.38 2.93
C THR A 51 -2.70 8.70 3.64
N GLY A 52 -3.80 8.88 2.90
CA GLY A 52 -5.12 9.14 3.51
C GLY A 52 -5.57 8.00 4.44
N MET A 53 -5.28 6.75 4.04
CA MET A 53 -5.47 5.60 4.91
C MET A 53 -4.59 5.67 6.17
N ARG A 54 -3.30 6.00 6.05
CA ARG A 54 -2.37 6.15 7.18
C ARG A 54 -2.81 7.25 8.16
N GLU A 55 -3.31 8.37 7.67
CA GLU A 55 -3.86 9.46 8.47
C GLU A 55 -5.08 9.02 9.27
N SER A 56 -6.01 8.29 8.63
CA SER A 56 -7.17 7.74 9.35
C SER A 56 -6.77 6.74 10.45
N MET A 57 -5.66 6.00 10.27
CA MET A 57 -5.12 5.13 11.31
C MET A 57 -4.50 5.93 12.47
N GLN A 58 -3.91 7.09 12.19
CA GLN A 58 -3.32 7.96 13.21
C GLN A 58 -4.38 8.64 14.07
N ASP A 59 -5.47 9.09 13.45
CA ASP A 59 -6.60 9.73 14.13
C ASP A 59 -7.56 8.71 14.79
N GLY A 60 -7.37 7.42 14.52
CA GLY A 60 -8.18 6.33 15.08
C GLY A 60 -9.55 6.15 14.40
N SER A 61 -9.82 6.89 13.33
CA SER A 61 -11.02 6.78 12.51
C SER A 61 -10.97 5.62 11.49
N TYR A 62 -9.80 4.99 11.30
CA TYR A 62 -9.66 3.85 10.41
C TYR A 62 -10.49 2.65 10.86
N GLN A 63 -11.22 2.06 9.91
CA GLN A 63 -12.02 0.85 10.12
C GLN A 63 -11.67 -0.22 9.11
N PHE A 64 -11.53 -1.46 9.60
CA PHE A 64 -11.45 -2.64 8.73
C PHE A 64 -12.76 -2.80 7.97
N GLY A 65 -12.65 -3.15 6.69
CA GLY A 65 -13.79 -3.36 5.79
C GLY A 65 -13.92 -4.82 5.37
N ARG A 66 -14.87 -5.11 4.49
CA ARG A 66 -14.99 -6.43 3.82
C ARG A 66 -14.71 -6.36 2.32
N ASN A 67 -14.66 -5.16 1.77
CA ASN A 67 -14.42 -4.91 0.35
C ASN A 67 -12.94 -4.64 0.11
N ASP A 68 -12.49 -4.78 -1.13
CA ASP A 68 -11.15 -4.35 -1.49
C ASP A 68 -10.99 -2.84 -1.25
N LEU A 69 -9.80 -2.42 -0.82
CA LEU A 69 -9.44 -1.01 -0.76
C LEU A 69 -9.56 -0.39 -2.16
N PRO A 70 -9.99 0.89 -2.28
CA PRO A 70 -10.16 1.55 -3.58
C PRO A 70 -8.91 1.48 -4.46
N LEU A 71 -7.73 1.61 -3.86
CA LEU A 71 -6.42 1.50 -4.52
C LEU A 71 -6.21 0.16 -5.26
N MET A 72 -6.89 -0.92 -4.86
CA MET A 72 -6.75 -2.22 -5.50
C MET A 72 -7.19 -2.23 -6.96
N ARG A 73 -8.04 -1.27 -7.36
CA ARG A 73 -8.42 -1.09 -8.77
C ARG A 73 -7.23 -0.74 -9.67
N ILE A 74 -6.21 -0.10 -9.10
CA ILE A 74 -4.96 0.29 -9.76
C ILE A 74 -3.99 -0.88 -9.63
N VAL A 75 -3.73 -1.34 -8.40
CA VAL A 75 -2.80 -2.44 -8.10
C VAL A 75 -3.06 -3.68 -8.95
N LYS A 76 -4.32 -4.08 -9.16
CA LYS A 76 -4.69 -5.26 -9.98
C LYS A 76 -4.37 -5.13 -11.48
N ARG A 77 -4.04 -3.93 -11.97
CA ARG A 77 -3.70 -3.66 -13.37
C ARG A 77 -2.20 -3.68 -13.65
N HIS A 78 -1.40 -3.70 -12.59
CA HIS A 78 0.06 -3.65 -12.64
C HIS A 78 0.66 -4.98 -12.16
N SER A 79 1.87 -5.26 -12.61
CA SER A 79 2.63 -6.45 -12.21
C SER A 79 3.80 -6.07 -11.29
N GLU A 80 4.51 -7.08 -10.76
CA GLU A 80 5.76 -6.87 -9.98
C GLU A 80 6.84 -6.11 -10.76
N GLN A 81 6.76 -6.08 -12.10
CA GLN A 81 7.68 -5.30 -12.95
C GLN A 81 7.38 -3.80 -12.91
N ASP A 82 6.10 -3.41 -12.87
CA ASP A 82 5.70 -2.00 -12.80
C ASP A 82 5.69 -1.48 -11.36
N LEU A 83 5.41 -2.36 -10.40
CA LEU A 83 5.28 -2.04 -8.98
C LEU A 83 6.01 -3.11 -8.16
N PRO A 84 7.31 -2.95 -7.88
CA PRO A 84 8.11 -3.97 -7.16
C PRO A 84 7.59 -4.28 -5.75
N CYS A 85 6.89 -3.32 -5.12
CA CYS A 85 6.26 -3.46 -3.81
C CYS A 85 4.80 -3.95 -3.84
N ILE A 86 4.31 -4.46 -4.99
CA ILE A 86 2.90 -4.84 -5.19
C ILE A 86 2.37 -5.84 -4.14
N ARG A 87 3.22 -6.72 -3.63
CA ARG A 87 2.87 -7.71 -2.59
C ARG A 87 2.45 -7.05 -1.27
N LEU A 88 3.00 -5.88 -0.94
CA LEU A 88 2.61 -5.12 0.24
C LEU A 88 1.15 -4.69 0.12
N PHE A 89 0.73 -4.17 -1.03
CA PHE A 89 -0.66 -3.77 -1.25
C PHE A 89 -1.64 -4.93 -1.13
N TYR A 90 -1.30 -6.10 -1.67
CA TYR A 90 -2.12 -7.30 -1.50
C TYR A 90 -2.24 -7.70 -0.02
N THR A 91 -1.14 -7.65 0.73
CA THR A 91 -1.15 -7.95 2.17
C THR A 91 -1.96 -6.90 2.95
N ILE A 92 -1.81 -5.62 2.60
CA ILE A 92 -2.55 -4.52 3.23
C ILE A 92 -4.05 -4.69 3.00
N ASN A 93 -4.44 -5.00 1.78
CA ASN A 93 -5.82 -5.21 1.39
C ASN A 93 -6.40 -6.49 2.00
N GLU A 94 -5.63 -7.56 2.08
CA GLU A 94 -6.05 -8.78 2.74
C GLU A 94 -6.33 -8.55 4.23
N THR A 95 -5.44 -7.81 4.90
CA THR A 95 -5.62 -7.40 6.29
C THR A 95 -6.83 -6.47 6.45
N HIS A 96 -7.02 -5.52 5.53
CA HIS A 96 -8.19 -4.65 5.53
C HIS A 96 -9.49 -5.45 5.53
N ARG A 97 -9.57 -6.48 4.67
CA ARG A 97 -10.77 -7.31 4.45
C ARG A 97 -11.05 -8.32 5.55
N GLN A 98 -9.99 -8.88 6.12
CA GLN A 98 -10.10 -10.00 7.06
C GLN A 98 -9.82 -9.60 8.52
N GLY A 99 -9.40 -8.36 8.74
CA GLY A 99 -8.91 -7.90 10.04
C GLY A 99 -7.47 -8.38 10.32
N LEU A 100 -7.02 -8.12 11.54
CA LEU A 100 -5.72 -8.53 12.03
C LEU A 100 -5.65 -10.06 12.16
N ASP A 101 -4.45 -10.60 11.97
CA ASP A 101 -4.21 -12.03 12.13
C ASP A 101 -4.27 -12.42 13.61
N ALA A 102 -5.46 -12.85 14.05
CA ALA A 102 -5.69 -13.31 15.42
C ALA A 102 -5.07 -14.69 15.71
N SER A 103 -4.43 -15.32 14.72
CA SER A 103 -3.73 -16.59 14.86
C SER A 103 -2.36 -16.40 15.51
N GLY A 104 -2.38 -16.04 16.79
CA GLY A 104 -1.34 -16.45 17.72
C GLY A 104 -1.55 -17.93 18.04
N GLY A 105 -0.80 -18.80 17.37
CA GLY A 105 -0.53 -20.16 17.87
C GLY A 105 0.54 -20.11 18.93
#